data_AF-A0A2P9HB88-F1
#
_entry.id   AF-A0A2P9HB88-F1
#
_cell.length_a   1.000
_cell.length_b   1.000
_cell.length_c   1.000
_cell.angle_alpha   90.00
_cell.angle_beta   90.00
_cell.angle_gamma   90.00
#
_symmetry.space_group_name_H-M   'P 1'
#
loop_
_entity.id
_entity.type
_entity.pdbx_description
1 polymer ?
#
loop_
_entity_poly.entity_id
_entity_poly.type
_entity_poly.pdbx_seq_one_letter_code
_entity_poly.pdbx_strand_id
1 'polypeptide(L)'
;MVSVFVLIVGMLGATFLLRPYFMQSMALHPAAYVANGIGLIFGAAVNLLVAVAFKKVSDKTYHSFMGISMLGWSVIGVVGGIALAGYGYSQ
;
A
#
# COMPACT_ATOMS: atom_id res chain seq x y z
N MET A 1 14.32 1.14 4.90
CA MET A 1 13.21 1.33 5.87
C MET A 1 12.08 2.21 5.35
N VAL A 2 12.35 3.29 4.59
CA VAL A 2 11.32 4.22 4.05
C VAL A 2 10.17 3.49 3.32
N SER A 3 10.47 2.41 2.61
CA SER A 3 9.48 1.69 1.81
C SER A 3 8.26 1.19 2.59
N VAL A 4 8.49 0.61 3.77
CA VAL A 4 7.40 0.05 4.58
C VAL A 4 6.56 1.16 5.19
N PHE A 5 7.17 2.28 5.57
CA PHE A 5 6.43 3.44 6.06
C PHE A 5 5.48 4.00 5.00
N VAL A 6 5.92 4.10 3.74
CA VAL A 6 5.04 4.58 2.65
C VAL A 6 3.85 3.64 2.46
N LEU A 7 4.07 2.32 2.50
CA LEU A 7 3.00 1.32 2.39
C LEU A 7 2.01 1.40 3.56
N ILE A 8 2.50 1.48 4.80
CA ILE A 8 1.66 1.56 6.00
C ILE A 8 0.85 2.86 6.01
N VAL A 9 1.46 4.00 5.68
CA VAL A 9 0.75 5.28 5.62
C VAL A 9 -0.31 5.26 4.52
N GLY A 10 0.00 4.71 3.35
CA GLY A 10 -0.98 4.52 2.27
C GLY A 10 -2.16 3.65 2.71
N MET A 11 -1.87 2.54 3.37
CA MET A 11 -2.89 1.63 3.92
C MET A 11 -3.77 2.34 4.94
N LEU A 12 -3.18 2.90 6.00
CA LEU A 12 -3.92 3.57 7.08
C LEU A 12 -4.74 4.76 6.56
N GLY A 13 -4.15 5.59 5.70
CA GLY A 13 -4.84 6.74 5.09
C GLY A 13 -6.08 6.30 4.31
N ALA A 14 -5.96 5.26 3.49
CA ALA A 14 -7.11 4.70 2.77
C ALA A 14 -8.13 4.06 3.71
N THR A 15 -7.70 3.39 4.79
CA THR A 15 -8.64 2.85 5.80
C THR A 15 -9.49 3.96 6.41
N PHE A 16 -8.89 5.06 6.84
CA PHE A 16 -9.64 6.15 7.50
C PHE A 16 -10.55 6.90 6.53
N LEU A 17 -10.15 7.05 5.26
CA LEU A 17 -10.89 7.83 4.27
C LEU A 17 -11.94 7.00 3.51
N LEU A 18 -11.57 5.80 3.06
CA LEU A 18 -12.41 4.97 2.18
C LEU A 18 -13.28 3.98 2.94
N ARG A 19 -12.91 3.55 4.15
CA ARG A 19 -13.76 2.62 4.93
C ARG A 19 -15.16 3.20 5.19
N PRO A 20 -15.33 4.46 5.63
CA PRO A 20 -16.67 5.03 5.81
C PRO A 20 -17.52 5.03 4.54
N TYR A 21 -16.87 5.24 3.38
CA TYR A 21 -17.53 5.18 2.08
C TYR A 21 -18.00 3.75 1.75
N PHE A 22 -17.13 2.74 1.85
CA PHE A 22 -17.51 1.35 1.59
C PHE A 22 -18.50 0.78 2.60
N MET A 23 -18.50 1.27 3.84
CA MET A 23 -19.50 0.87 4.85
C MET A 23 -20.93 1.28 4.49
N GLN A 24 -21.14 2.14 3.49
CA GLN A 24 -22.49 2.47 3.00
C GLN A 24 -23.13 1.31 2.22
N SER A 25 -22.32 0.41 1.66
CA SER A 25 -22.77 -0.69 0.80
C SER A 25 -22.26 -2.07 1.21
N MET A 26 -21.34 -2.14 2.18
CA MET A 26 -20.69 -3.39 2.61
C MET A 26 -20.58 -3.46 4.14
N ALA A 27 -20.43 -4.67 4.68
CA ALA A 27 -20.18 -4.87 6.10
C ALA A 27 -18.79 -4.31 6.53
N LEU A 28 -18.62 -4.08 7.84
CA LEU A 28 -17.42 -3.44 8.40
C LEU A 28 -16.10 -4.12 8.00
N HIS A 29 -16.05 -5.46 8.05
CA HIS A 29 -14.85 -6.24 7.73
C HIS A 29 -14.51 -6.21 6.23
N PRO A 30 -15.44 -6.54 5.31
CA PRO A 30 -15.26 -6.34 3.87
C PRO A 30 -14.79 -4.93 3.49
N ALA A 31 -15.45 -3.90 4.03
CA ALA A 31 -15.10 -2.50 3.78
C ALA A 31 -13.67 -2.17 4.23
N ALA A 32 -13.21 -2.71 5.36
CA ALA A 32 -11.84 -2.55 5.83
C ALA A 32 -10.83 -3.24 4.92
N TYR A 33 -11.11 -4.46 4.44
CA TYR A 33 -10.22 -5.18 3.52
C TYR A 33 -10.10 -4.47 2.17
N VAL A 34 -11.21 -3.97 1.62
CA VAL A 34 -11.19 -3.20 0.37
C VAL A 34 -10.40 -1.90 0.55
N ALA A 35 -10.66 -1.13 1.61
CA ALA A 35 -9.96 0.12 1.88
C ALA A 35 -8.45 -0.09 2.09
N ASN A 36 -8.07 -1.10 2.88
CA ASN A 36 -6.67 -1.47 3.12
C ASN A 36 -5.99 -1.92 1.82
N GLY A 37 -6.68 -2.69 0.99
CA GLY A 37 -6.18 -3.17 -0.29
C GLY A 37 -5.87 -2.03 -1.26
N ILE A 38 -6.81 -1.09 -1.41
CA ILE A 38 -6.62 0.13 -2.21
C ILE A 38 -5.46 0.97 -1.65
N GLY A 39 -5.39 1.12 -0.33
CA GLY A 39 -4.32 1.87 0.32
C GLY A 39 -2.93 1.27 0.12
N LEU A 40 -2.82 -0.06 0.10
CA LEU A 40 -1.57 -0.76 -0.20
C LEU A 40 -1.14 -0.56 -1.67
N ILE A 41 -2.08 -0.61 -2.61
CA ILE A 41 -1.81 -0.36 -4.04
C ILE A 41 -1.34 1.10 -4.22
N PHE A 42 -2.05 2.05 -3.64
CA PHE A 42 -1.68 3.46 -3.71
C PHE A 42 -0.34 3.73 -3.03
N GLY A 43 -0.12 3.16 -1.84
CA GLY A 43 1.16 3.22 -1.14
C GLY A 43 2.30 2.65 -1.97
N ALA A 44 2.09 1.56 -2.71
CA ALA A 44 3.09 0.99 -3.60
C ALA A 44 3.42 1.92 -4.78
N ALA A 45 2.43 2.58 -5.36
CA ALA A 45 2.66 3.58 -6.42
C ALA A 45 3.48 4.77 -5.90
N VAL A 46 3.11 5.32 -4.74
CA VAL A 46 3.87 6.40 -4.09
C VAL A 46 5.28 5.93 -3.74
N ASN A 47 5.43 4.69 -3.28
CA ASN A 47 6.74 4.12 -2.94
C ASN A 47 7.68 4.04 -4.15
N LEU A 48 7.15 3.71 -5.35
CA LEU A 48 7.92 3.76 -6.59
C LEU A 48 8.30 5.20 -6.97
N LEU A 49 7.39 6.17 -6.83
CA LEU A 49 7.70 7.58 -7.08
C LEU A 49 8.82 8.09 -6.15
N VAL A 50 8.74 7.72 -4.88
CA VAL A 50 9.76 8.03 -3.87
C VAL A 50 11.09 7.36 -4.23
N ALA A 51 11.08 6.10 -4.68
CA ALA A 51 12.28 5.42 -5.15
C ALA A 51 12.93 6.12 -6.35
N VAL A 52 12.13 6.59 -7.31
CA VAL A 52 12.62 7.34 -8.48
C VAL A 52 13.19 8.70 -8.06
N ALA A 53 12.53 9.41 -7.15
CA ALA A 53 13.01 10.68 -6.62
C ALA A 53 14.36 10.51 -5.90
N PHE A 54 14.50 9.48 -5.07
CA PHE A 54 15.76 9.23 -4.36
C PHE A 54 16.90 8.75 -5.26
N LYS A 55 16.60 7.99 -6.32
CA LYS A 55 17.61 7.59 -7.31
C LYS A 55 18.29 8.80 -7.96
N LYS A 56 17.61 9.95 -8.06
CA LYS A 56 18.21 11.20 -8.56
C LYS A 56 19.14 11.89 -7.56
N VAL A 57 19.07 11.55 -6.26
CA VAL A 57 19.75 12.26 -5.18
C VAL A 57 20.95 11.47 -4.63
N SER A 58 20.87 10.13 -4.59
CA SER A 58 21.96 9.31 -4.05
C SER A 58 21.87 7.85 -4.49
N ASP A 59 22.93 7.36 -5.15
CA ASP A 59 23.08 5.97 -5.60
C ASP A 59 23.31 4.96 -4.45
N LYS A 60 23.61 5.44 -3.22
CA LYS A 60 24.03 4.59 -2.09
C LYS A 60 23.02 4.49 -0.94
N THR A 61 21.75 4.70 -1.21
CA THR A 61 20.78 4.78 -0.13
C THR A 61 20.12 3.43 0.11
N TYR A 62 20.38 2.83 1.28
CA TYR A 62 19.78 1.59 1.78
C TYR A 62 18.28 1.79 2.07
N HIS A 63 17.48 1.88 1.02
CA HIS A 63 16.03 2.02 1.13
C HIS A 63 15.31 0.69 1.38
N SER A 64 16.05 -0.40 1.36
CA SER A 64 15.55 -1.74 1.61
C SER A 64 15.09 -1.93 3.06
N PHE A 65 14.18 -2.87 3.25
CA PHE A 65 13.83 -3.40 4.56
C PHE A 65 13.82 -4.93 4.43
N MET A 66 14.45 -5.61 5.39
CA MET A 66 14.68 -7.07 5.35
C MET A 66 15.40 -7.55 4.07
N GLY A 67 16.30 -6.74 3.50
CA GLY A 67 17.00 -7.07 2.24
C GLY A 67 16.14 -6.90 0.98
N ILE A 68 14.86 -6.57 1.10
CA ILE A 68 13.95 -6.36 -0.03
C ILE A 68 13.99 -4.88 -0.43
N SER A 69 14.21 -4.62 -1.72
CA SER A 69 14.26 -3.26 -2.29
C SER A 69 12.90 -2.56 -2.29
N MET A 70 12.87 -1.25 -2.53
CA MET A 70 11.61 -0.51 -2.67
C MET A 70 10.74 -1.08 -3.79
N LEU A 71 11.35 -1.55 -4.88
CA LEU A 71 10.62 -2.20 -5.96
C LEU A 71 9.99 -3.51 -5.49
N GLY A 72 10.75 -4.35 -4.77
CA GLY A 72 10.21 -5.60 -4.21
C GLY A 72 9.04 -5.37 -3.25
N TRP A 73 9.15 -4.39 -2.35
CA TRP A 73 8.07 -3.99 -1.47
C TRP A 73 6.84 -3.43 -2.21
N SER A 74 7.06 -2.73 -3.32
CA SER A 74 5.96 -2.23 -4.17
C SER A 74 5.21 -3.38 -4.83
N VAL A 75 5.92 -4.39 -5.35
CA VAL A 75 5.30 -5.60 -5.91
C VAL A 75 4.48 -6.32 -4.84
N ILE A 76 5.05 -6.52 -3.65
CA ILE A 76 4.32 -7.13 -2.52
C ILE A 76 3.09 -6.31 -2.14
N GLY A 77 3.20 -4.98 -2.09
CA GLY A 77 2.10 -4.07 -1.79
C GLY A 77 0.97 -4.14 -2.81
N VAL A 78 1.29 -4.19 -4.11
CA VAL A 78 0.27 -4.32 -5.17
C VAL A 78 -0.39 -5.69 -5.14
N VAL A 79 0.39 -6.77 -5.08
CA VAL A 79 -0.17 -8.14 -5.06
C VAL A 79 -1.02 -8.38 -3.81
N GLY A 80 -0.49 -8.01 -2.64
CA GLY A 80 -1.22 -8.09 -1.38
C GLY A 80 -2.46 -7.21 -1.37
N GLY A 81 -2.37 -6.00 -1.95
CA GLY A 81 -3.49 -5.08 -2.04
C GLY A 81 -4.63 -5.58 -2.94
N ILE A 82 -4.29 -6.14 -4.10
CA ILE A 82 -5.27 -6.77 -5.01
C ILE A 82 -5.93 -7.97 -4.33
N ALA A 83 -5.15 -8.83 -3.67
CA ALA A 83 -5.69 -9.98 -2.96
C ALA A 83 -6.66 -9.55 -1.83
N LEU A 84 -6.30 -8.53 -1.05
CA LEU A 84 -7.12 -8.04 0.05
C LEU A 84 -8.43 -7.40 -0.45
N ALA A 85 -8.34 -6.57 -1.50
CA ALA A 85 -9.50 -5.92 -2.08
C ALA A 85 -10.42 -6.94 -2.76
N GLY A 86 -9.87 -7.88 -3.53
CA GLY A 86 -10.64 -8.96 -4.16
C GLY A 86 -11.34 -9.84 -3.13
N TYR A 87 -10.65 -10.22 -2.06
CA TYR A 87 -11.26 -10.96 -0.95
C TYR A 87 -12.39 -10.16 -0.30
N GLY A 88 -12.16 -8.88 0.00
CA GLY A 88 -13.18 -8.00 0.58
C GLY A 88 -14.41 -7.80 -0.32
N TYR A 89 -14.26 -7.80 -1.64
CA TYR A 89 -15.39 -7.72 -2.58
C TYR A 89 -16.14 -9.04 -2.78
N SER A 90 -15.49 -10.17 -2.49
CA SER A 90 -16.11 -11.50 -2.63
C SER A 90 -16.95 -11.94 -1.42
N GLN A 91 -16.91 -11.17 -0.34
CA GLN A 91 -17.65 -11.39 0.92
C GLN A 91 -18.94 -10.59 0.92
#